data_AF-A0A453S983-F1
#
_entry.id   AF-A0A453S983-F1
#
_cell.length_a   1.000
_cell.length_b   1.000
_cell.length_c   1.000
_cell.angle_alpha   90.00
_cell.angle_beta   90.00
_cell.angle_gamma   90.00
#
_symmetry.space_group_name_H-M   'P 1'
#
loop_
_entity.id
_entity.type
_entity.pdbx_description
1 polymer ?
#
loop_
_entity_poly.entity_id
_entity_poly.type
_entity_poly.pdbx_seq_one_letter_code
_entity_poly.pdbx_strand_id
1 'polypeptide(L)'
;RCASPPSVIVIGGGISGIAAAHVLSNSSFEVLTKSWSICCSSNLMMPMLPEQVTVLESRDRIGGHVHMDYSFGCPIDMGASWLHSVGNDNSLAPLIGHLGLILYHTSGDNFVLYDHVLER
;
A
#
# COMPACT_ATOMS: atom_id res chain seq x y z
N ARG A 1 19.46 -28.97 -9.45
CA ARG A 1 18.50 -28.13 -10.21
C ARG A 1 18.77 -26.70 -9.78
N CYS A 2 19.06 -25.81 -10.72
CA CYS A 2 19.17 -24.37 -10.43
C CYS A 2 17.77 -23.91 -9.99
N ALA A 3 17.63 -23.45 -8.75
CA ALA A 3 16.35 -22.95 -8.26
C ALA A 3 16.03 -21.65 -9.00
N SER A 4 14.81 -21.52 -9.51
CA SER A 4 14.31 -20.23 -9.97
C SER A 4 14.37 -19.24 -8.79
N PRO A 5 14.72 -17.96 -9.02
CA PRO A 5 14.70 -16.97 -7.94
C PRO A 5 13.30 -16.93 -7.30
N PRO A 6 13.21 -16.70 -5.98
CA PRO A 6 11.93 -16.64 -5.30
C PRO A 6 11.07 -15.52 -5.92
N SER A 7 9.81 -15.86 -6.17
CA SER A 7 8.80 -14.95 -6.72
C SER A 7 7.66 -14.81 -5.74
N VAL A 8 7.27 -13.59 -5.41
CA VAL A 8 6.15 -13.30 -4.52
C VAL A 8 5.01 -12.68 -5.32
N ILE A 9 3.79 -13.15 -5.07
CA ILE A 9 2.56 -12.55 -5.63
C ILE A 9 1.79 -11.88 -4.50
N VAL A 10 1.50 -10.59 -4.66
CA VAL A 10 0.62 -9.81 -3.80
C VAL A 10 -0.74 -9.70 -4.47
N ILE A 11 -1.80 -10.12 -3.80
CA ILE A 11 -3.17 -10.01 -4.29
C ILE A 11 -3.81 -8.73 -3.73
N GLY A 12 -4.15 -7.80 -4.61
CA GLY A 12 -4.74 -6.50 -4.30
C GLY A 12 -3.72 -5.35 -4.36
N GLY A 13 -4.02 -4.34 -5.17
CA GLY A 13 -3.26 -3.10 -5.37
C GLY A 13 -3.76 -1.91 -4.53
N GLY A 14 -4.32 -2.18 -3.35
CA GLY A 14 -4.67 -1.14 -2.37
C GLY A 14 -3.44 -0.61 -1.60
N ILE A 15 -3.64 0.34 -0.69
CA ILE A 15 -2.55 0.91 0.14
C ILE A 15 -1.75 -0.18 0.84
N SER A 16 -2.41 -1.17 1.45
CA SER A 16 -1.75 -2.27 2.15
C SER A 16 -0.94 -3.16 1.21
N GLY A 17 -1.51 -3.52 0.06
CA GLY A 17 -0.84 -4.36 -0.94
C GLY A 17 0.39 -3.68 -1.55
N ILE A 18 0.28 -2.39 -1.89
CA ILE A 18 1.40 -1.60 -2.40
C ILE A 18 2.47 -1.41 -1.32
N ALA A 19 2.09 -1.13 -0.08
CA ALA A 19 3.05 -1.03 1.03
C ALA A 19 3.79 -2.36 1.27
N ALA A 20 3.08 -3.48 1.26
CA ALA A 20 3.67 -4.81 1.38
C ALA A 20 4.60 -5.10 0.19
N ALA A 21 4.16 -4.83 -1.03
CA ALA A 21 4.96 -5.02 -2.23
C ALA A 21 6.23 -4.16 -2.22
N HIS A 22 6.14 -2.92 -1.75
CA HIS A 22 7.27 -2.00 -1.61
C HIS A 22 8.28 -2.50 -0.56
N VAL A 23 7.78 -2.97 0.58
CA VAL A 23 8.65 -3.60 1.59
C VAL A 23 9.32 -4.81 0.97
N LEU A 24 8.57 -5.72 0.34
CA LEU A 24 9.08 -6.94 -0.30
C LEU A 24 10.07 -6.68 -1.44
N SER A 25 9.89 -5.61 -2.21
CA SER A 25 10.80 -5.26 -3.31
C SER A 25 12.09 -4.59 -2.82
N ASN A 26 12.01 -3.87 -1.70
CA ASN A 26 13.17 -3.19 -1.10
C ASN A 26 13.87 -4.04 -0.05
N SER A 27 13.20 -5.07 0.45
CA SER A 27 13.82 -6.10 1.25
C SER A 27 14.46 -7.11 0.32
N SER A 28 15.79 -7.09 0.25
CA SER A 28 16.54 -8.32 0.04
C SER A 28 16.19 -9.23 1.23
N PHE A 29 15.16 -10.07 1.14
CA PHE A 29 14.84 -10.97 2.22
C PHE A 29 15.88 -12.10 2.24
N GLU A 30 17.03 -11.87 2.88
CA GLU A 30 17.82 -12.97 3.38
C GLU A 30 17.13 -13.52 4.62
N VAL A 31 16.39 -14.62 4.46
CA VAL A 31 16.00 -15.47 5.59
C VAL A 31 16.38 -16.90 5.29
N LEU A 32 17.67 -17.17 5.45
CA LEU A 32 18.20 -18.18 6.39
C LEU A 32 19.72 -18.31 6.21
N THR A 33 20.49 -17.85 7.19
CA THR A 33 21.86 -18.33 7.34
C THR A 33 21.86 -19.75 7.92
N LYS A 34 22.08 -20.74 7.03
CA LYS A 34 22.59 -22.14 7.22
C LYS A 34 21.55 -23.24 7.55
N SER A 35 21.67 -24.51 7.11
CA SER A 35 22.87 -25.35 6.88
C SER A 35 22.82 -26.32 5.67
N TRP A 36 23.76 -26.08 4.75
CA TRP A 36 24.75 -26.92 4.03
C TRP A 36 24.53 -28.39 3.60
N SER A 37 23.55 -29.19 4.01
CA SER A 37 23.59 -30.63 3.63
C SER A 37 23.57 -30.90 2.11
N ILE A 38 23.26 -29.89 1.29
CA ILE A 38 23.30 -29.96 -0.18
C ILE A 38 24.49 -29.19 -0.83
N CYS A 39 25.24 -28.36 -0.11
CA CYS A 39 26.35 -27.59 -0.69
C CYS A 39 27.70 -28.32 -0.71
N CYS A 40 27.79 -29.55 -0.16
CA CYS A 40 29.07 -30.17 0.18
C CYS A 40 29.91 -30.76 -0.99
N SER A 41 29.60 -30.56 -2.27
CA SER A 41 30.38 -31.24 -3.33
C SER A 41 30.62 -30.56 -4.67
N SER A 42 30.16 -29.33 -4.93
CA SER A 42 30.46 -28.73 -6.24
C SER A 42 30.64 -27.22 -6.21
N ASN A 43 31.84 -26.82 -6.61
CA ASN A 43 32.41 -25.48 -6.72
C ASN A 43 31.78 -24.67 -7.89
N LEU A 44 30.45 -24.52 -7.91
CA LEU A 44 29.75 -23.74 -8.94
C LEU A 44 29.07 -22.51 -8.33
N MET A 45 29.66 -21.35 -8.62
CA MET A 45 29.12 -20.02 -8.36
C MET A 45 27.80 -19.84 -9.13
N MET A 46 26.71 -19.45 -8.44
CA MET A 46 25.47 -19.04 -9.10
C MET A 46 25.24 -17.55 -8.85
N PRO A 47 25.23 -16.68 -9.87
CA PRO A 47 24.71 -15.33 -9.75
C PRO A 47 23.17 -15.41 -9.78
N MET A 48 22.52 -15.12 -8.66
CA MET A 48 21.05 -15.13 -8.55
C MET A 48 20.48 -13.78 -9.03
N LEU A 49 19.52 -13.82 -9.95
CA LEU A 49 18.75 -12.67 -10.42
C LEU A 49 17.90 -12.07 -9.28
N PRO A 50 17.54 -10.77 -9.35
CA PRO A 50 16.75 -10.10 -8.32
C PRO A 50 15.40 -10.77 -8.09
N GLU A 51 14.97 -10.85 -6.84
CA GLU A 51 13.66 -11.35 -6.42
C GLU A 51 12.54 -10.59 -7.14
N GLN A 52 11.50 -11.30 -7.59
CA GLN A 52 10.41 -10.69 -8.37
C GLN A 52 9.13 -10.61 -7.53
N VAL A 53 8.61 -9.38 -7.34
CA VAL A 53 7.32 -9.13 -6.69
C VAL A 53 6.31 -8.71 -7.76
N THR A 54 5.21 -9.45 -7.86
CA THR A 54 4.10 -9.14 -8.78
C THR A 54 2.85 -8.78 -7.98
N VAL A 55 2.22 -7.65 -8.28
CA VAL A 55 0.93 -7.24 -7.68
C VAL A 55 -0.18 -7.54 -8.68
N LEU A 56 -1.21 -8.25 -8.25
CA LEU A 56 -2.42 -8.53 -9.03
C LEU A 56 -3.59 -7.73 -8.46
N GLU A 57 -4.10 -6.75 -9.21
CA GLU A 57 -5.31 -5.98 -8.86
C GLU A 57 -6.44 -6.38 -9.81
N SER A 58 -7.64 -6.59 -9.26
CA SER A 58 -8.80 -7.01 -10.06
C SER A 58 -9.45 -5.84 -10.81
N ARG A 59 -9.22 -4.61 -10.36
CA ARG A 59 -9.66 -3.39 -11.02
C ARG A 59 -8.66 -2.93 -12.06
N ASP A 60 -9.11 -2.03 -12.92
CA ASP A 60 -8.30 -1.29 -13.90
C ASP A 60 -7.49 -0.14 -13.27
N ARG A 61 -7.50 -0.03 -11.94
CA ARG A 61 -6.78 0.99 -11.18
C ARG A 61 -6.25 0.46 -9.86
N ILE A 62 -5.15 1.04 -9.39
CA ILE A 62 -4.64 0.85 -8.03
C ILE A 62 -5.44 1.67 -6.99
N GLY A 63 -5.07 1.54 -5.72
CA GLY A 63 -5.60 2.34 -4.60
C GLY A 63 -6.69 1.64 -3.79
N GLY A 64 -7.33 0.60 -4.33
CA GLY A 64 -8.39 -0.14 -3.64
C GLY A 64 -9.56 0.79 -3.28
N HIS A 65 -9.87 0.89 -1.98
CA HIS A 65 -10.91 1.79 -1.46
C HIS A 65 -10.51 3.27 -1.43
N VAL A 66 -9.25 3.61 -1.74
CA VAL A 66 -8.84 5.00 -1.95
C VAL A 66 -8.96 5.31 -3.43
N HIS A 67 -9.85 6.23 -3.80
CA HIS A 67 -10.19 6.50 -5.19
C HIS A 67 -10.54 7.97 -5.39
N MET A 68 -9.78 8.64 -6.23
CA MET A 68 -10.11 9.98 -6.72
C MET A 68 -10.64 9.87 -8.15
N ASP A 69 -11.86 10.36 -8.36
CA ASP A 69 -12.49 10.48 -9.67
C ASP A 69 -12.34 11.92 -10.19
N TYR A 70 -12.04 12.06 -11.48
CA TYR A 70 -11.86 13.34 -12.17
C TYR A 70 -12.94 13.59 -13.23
N SER A 71 -13.90 12.69 -13.40
CA SER A 71 -14.92 12.73 -14.45
C SER A 71 -15.82 13.97 -14.41
N PHE A 72 -15.94 14.61 -13.24
CA PHE A 72 -16.78 15.80 -13.01
C PHE A 72 -16.06 17.14 -13.28
N GLY A 73 -14.83 17.11 -13.82
CA GLY A 73 -14.03 18.32 -14.06
C GLY A 73 -13.33 18.87 -12.80
N CYS A 74 -13.49 18.20 -11.66
CA CYS A 74 -12.74 18.42 -10.42
C CYS A 74 -12.43 17.07 -9.76
N PRO A 75 -11.37 16.97 -8.94
CA PRO A 75 -11.08 15.77 -8.18
C PRO A 75 -12.13 15.54 -7.08
N ILE A 76 -12.80 14.40 -7.10
CA ILE A 76 -13.77 13.95 -6.10
C ILE A 76 -13.24 12.66 -5.47
N ASP A 77 -13.08 12.64 -4.15
CA ASP A 77 -12.74 11.41 -3.43
C ASP A 77 -14.00 10.55 -3.24
N MET A 78 -13.97 9.34 -3.80
CA MET A 78 -15.06 8.36 -3.79
C MET A 78 -14.90 7.30 -2.68
N GLY A 79 -13.96 7.50 -1.75
CA GLY A 79 -13.62 6.56 -0.70
C GLY A 79 -13.00 7.23 0.53
N ALA A 80 -11.69 7.05 0.74
CA ALA A 80 -10.99 7.45 1.95
C ALA A 80 -10.69 8.96 2.05
N SER A 81 -11.75 9.77 2.03
CA SER A 81 -11.69 11.24 2.02
C SER A 81 -11.28 11.87 3.35
N TRP A 82 -11.33 11.13 4.46
CA TRP A 82 -11.07 11.66 5.80
C TRP A 82 -9.88 10.94 6.47
N LEU A 83 -8.97 11.74 7.04
CA LEU A 83 -7.91 11.26 7.91
C LEU A 83 -8.23 11.54 9.38
N HIS A 84 -8.47 10.50 10.17
CA HIS A 84 -8.68 10.65 11.61
C HIS A 84 -7.37 10.90 12.34
N SER A 85 -7.40 11.76 13.36
CA SER A 85 -6.28 12.09 14.24
C SER A 85 -5.00 12.43 13.49
N VAL A 86 -4.84 13.70 13.11
CA VAL A 86 -3.62 14.22 12.48
C VAL A 86 -2.56 14.49 13.57
N GLY A 87 -2.11 13.43 14.23
CA GLY A 87 -1.10 13.46 15.29
C GLY A 87 0.02 12.46 15.05
N ASN A 88 1.02 12.44 15.93
CA ASN A 88 2.18 11.53 15.82
C ASN A 88 1.80 10.03 15.86
N ASP A 89 0.60 9.71 16.33
CA ASP A 89 0.10 8.33 16.40
C ASP A 89 -0.39 7.80 15.04
N ASN A 90 -0.51 8.67 14.03
CA ASN A 90 -0.96 8.29 12.70
C ASN A 90 0.23 7.97 11.80
N SER A 91 0.35 6.70 11.39
CA SER A 91 1.42 6.22 10.52
C SER A 91 1.46 6.90 9.15
N LEU A 92 0.38 7.55 8.73
CA LEU A 92 0.32 8.32 7.48
C LEU A 92 0.80 9.77 7.64
N ALA A 93 0.90 10.29 8.88
CA ALA A 93 1.31 11.67 9.13
C ALA A 93 2.65 12.05 8.47
N PRO A 94 3.71 11.20 8.51
CA PRO A 94 4.96 11.50 7.81
C PRO A 94 4.80 11.55 6.28
N LEU A 95 3.94 10.71 5.71
CA LEU A 95 3.70 10.67 4.27
C LEU A 95 2.98 11.92 3.77
N ILE A 96 2.02 12.45 4.54
CA ILE A 96 1.24 13.63 4.14
C ILE A 96 2.15 14.83 3.91
N GLY A 97 3.07 15.09 4.86
CA GLY A 97 4.05 16.15 4.74
C GLY A 97 5.02 15.92 3.58
N HIS A 98 5.52 14.69 3.42
CA HIS A 98 6.44 14.34 2.33
C HIS A 98 5.81 14.50 0.94
N LEU A 99 4.53 14.16 0.82
CA LEU A 99 3.76 14.24 -0.43
C LEU A 99 3.18 15.64 -0.69
N GLY A 100 3.34 16.59 0.24
CA GLY A 100 2.81 17.94 0.11
C GLY A 100 1.28 17.99 0.05
N LEU A 101 0.60 17.02 0.68
CA LEU A 101 -0.85 16.96 0.66
C LEU A 101 -1.45 18.05 1.53
N ILE A 102 -2.45 18.75 0.99
CA ILE A 102 -3.18 19.79 1.70
C ILE A 102 -4.20 19.11 2.61
N LEU A 103 -4.13 19.42 3.91
CA LEU A 103 -5.14 19.00 4.88
C LEU A 103 -6.07 20.16 5.22
N TYR A 104 -7.36 19.89 5.17
CA TYR A 104 -8.39 20.80 5.68
C TYR A 104 -8.92 20.25 6.99
N HIS A 105 -8.75 21.01 8.07
CA HIS A 105 -9.25 20.62 9.37
C HIS A 105 -10.77 20.72 9.39
N THR A 106 -11.45 19.61 9.72
CA THR A 106 -12.89 19.61 9.93
C THR A 106 -13.17 19.55 11.43
N SER A 107 -13.80 20.60 11.96
CA SER A 107 -14.18 20.66 13.37
C SER A 107 -15.42 19.81 13.65
N GLY A 108 -15.38 18.99 14.70
CA GLY A 108 -16.52 18.16 15.12
C GLY A 108 -17.74 18.95 15.61
N ASP A 109 -17.57 20.23 15.93
CA ASP A 109 -18.60 21.07 16.56
C ASP A 109 -19.45 21.86 15.55
N ASN A 110 -19.12 21.81 14.26
CA ASN A 110 -19.77 22.61 13.21
C ASN A 110 -20.65 21.76 12.29
N PHE A 111 -21.52 20.92 12.85
CA PHE A 111 -22.55 20.24 12.08
C PHE A 111 -23.90 20.90 12.35
N VAL A 112 -24.54 21.39 11.28
CA VAL A 112 -25.95 21.78 11.32
C VAL A 112 -26.76 20.55 10.95
N LEU A 113 -27.53 20.05 11.90
CA LEU A 113 -28.41 18.91 11.71
C LEU A 113 -29.74 19.44 11.16
N TYR A 114 -29.96 19.27 9.86
CA TYR A 114 -31.25 19.58 9.25
C TYR A 114 -32.20 18.43 9.54
N ASP A 115 -33.06 18.61 10.55
CA ASP A 115 -34.15 17.68 10.79
C ASP A 115 -35.27 17.96 9.80
N HIS A 116 -35.44 17.08 8.82
CA HIS A 116 -36.62 17.05 7.97
C HIS A 116 -37.72 16.27 8.68
N VAL A 117 -38.16 16.73 9.86
CA VAL A 117 -39.47 16.32 10.36
C VAL A 117 -40.48 16.89 9.36
N LEU A 118 -40.95 16.03 8.46
CA LEU A 118 -42.19 16.24 7.76
C LEU A 118 -43.29 16.23 8.82
N GLU A 119 -43.54 17.38 9.45
CA GLU A 119 -44.80 17.63 10.14
C GLU A 119 -45.89 17.49 9.07
N ARG A 120 -46.61 16.38 9.14
CA ARG A 120 -47.91 16.20 8.48
C ARG A 120 -49.01 16.46 9.48
#